data_AF-A0AAE6W3L9-F1
#
_entry.id   AF-A0AAE6W3L9-F1
#
_cell.length_a   1.000
_cell.length_b   1.000
_cell.length_c   1.000
_cell.angle_alpha   90.00
_cell.angle_beta   90.00
_cell.angle_gamma   90.00
#
_symmetry.space_group_name_H-M   'P 1'
#
loop_
_entity.id
_entity.type
_entity.pdbx_description
1 polymer ?
#
loop_
_entity_poly.entity_id
_entity_poly.type
_entity_poly.pdbx_seq_one_letter_code
_entity_poly.pdbx_strand_id
1 'polypeptide(L)'
;MAAAPEPDEAHATHFHRILIGLGAELVLSPLDRDTHTRIREVLDSAGLQRALAALVALEARTESEQKARIAKLVGHTLRGER
;
A
#
# COMPACT_ATOMS: atom_id res chain seq x y z
N MET A 1 18.27 -12.88 2.87
CA MET A 1 16.92 -12.98 2.31
C MET A 1 16.15 -11.74 2.73
N ALA A 2 15.64 -10.96 1.78
CA ALA A 2 14.78 -9.81 2.11
C ALA A 2 13.52 -10.32 2.81
N ALA A 3 13.10 -9.67 3.90
CA ALA A 3 11.90 -10.06 4.60
C ALA A 3 10.66 -9.83 3.74
N ALA A 4 9.70 -10.76 3.80
CA ALA A 4 8.43 -10.62 3.12
C ALA A 4 7.64 -9.40 3.66
N PRO A 5 6.82 -8.75 2.82
CA PRO A 5 5.93 -7.67 3.26
C PRO A 5 4.96 -8.19 4.31
N GLU A 6 4.69 -7.35 5.31
CA GLU A 6 3.64 -7.65 6.28
C GLU A 6 2.25 -7.52 5.64
N PRO A 7 1.21 -8.16 6.21
CA PRO A 7 -0.12 -8.17 5.58
C PRO A 7 -0.67 -6.78 5.26
N ASP A 8 -0.47 -5.80 6.16
CA ASP A 8 -0.91 -4.42 5.95
C ASP A 8 -0.12 -3.73 4.84
N GLU A 9 1.20 -3.94 4.80
CA GLU A 9 2.08 -3.42 3.75
C GLU A 9 1.72 -4.01 2.38
N ALA A 10 1.40 -5.31 2.34
CA ALA A 10 1.00 -6.01 1.12
C ALA A 10 -0.35 -5.49 0.60
N HIS A 11 -1.35 -5.32 1.47
CA HIS A 11 -2.66 -4.79 1.10
C HIS A 11 -2.57 -3.35 0.60
N ALA A 12 -1.89 -2.48 1.35
CA ALA A 12 -1.69 -1.08 0.94
C ALA A 12 -0.96 -0.99 -0.40
N THR A 13 0.12 -1.76 -0.58
CA THR A 13 0.89 -1.80 -1.84
C THR A 13 0.04 -2.30 -3.00
N HIS A 14 -0.74 -3.35 -2.79
CA HIS A 14 -1.61 -3.90 -3.82
C HIS A 14 -2.64 -2.87 -4.30
N PHE A 15 -3.32 -2.20 -3.36
CA PHE A 15 -4.32 -1.17 -3.69
C PHE A 15 -3.72 0.06 -4.36
N HIS A 16 -2.55 0.53 -3.90
CA HIS A 16 -1.84 1.62 -4.57
C HIS A 16 -1.54 1.29 -6.04
N ARG A 17 -1.08 0.07 -6.33
CA ARG A 17 -0.81 -0.35 -7.73
C ARG A 17 -2.06 -0.33 -8.60
N ILE A 18 -3.19 -0.79 -8.07
CA ILE A 18 -4.47 -0.76 -8.79
C ILE A 18 -4.87 0.68 -9.10
N LEU A 19 -4.85 1.57 -8.10
CA LEU A 19 -5.23 2.97 -8.28
C LEU A 19 -4.31 3.71 -9.25
N ILE A 20 -3.00 3.45 -9.19
CA ILE A 20 -2.03 4.02 -10.14
C ILE A 20 -2.33 3.55 -11.56
N GLY A 21 -2.61 2.25 -11.75
CA GLY A 21 -2.94 1.69 -13.07
C GLY A 21 -4.21 2.32 -13.66
N LEU A 22 -5.29 2.38 -12.87
CA LEU A 22 -6.55 2.98 -13.29
C LEU A 22 -6.42 4.49 -13.54
N GLY A 23 -5.62 5.19 -12.74
CA GLY A 23 -5.30 6.60 -12.97
C GLY A 23 -4.54 6.82 -14.28
N ALA A 24 -3.59 5.94 -14.62
CA ALA A 24 -2.89 5.99 -15.89
C ALA A 24 -3.83 5.71 -17.09
N GLU A 25 -4.74 4.74 -16.96
CA GLU A 25 -5.77 4.46 -17.96
C GLU A 25 -6.66 5.70 -18.20
N LEU A 26 -7.09 6.40 -17.12
CA LEU A 26 -7.87 7.64 -17.23
C LEU A 26 -7.12 8.77 -17.93
N VAL A 27 -5.81 8.92 -17.68
CA VAL A 27 -5.00 9.94 -18.36
C VAL A 27 -4.94 9.69 -19.87
N LEU A 28 -4.84 8.43 -20.27
CA LEU A 28 -4.78 8.04 -21.69
C LEU A 28 -6.14 8.09 -22.37
N SER A 29 -7.22 7.78 -21.64
CA SER A 29 -8.57 7.66 -22.20
C SER A 29 -9.62 8.13 -21.18
N PRO A 30 -9.78 9.46 -21.01
CA PRO A 30 -10.55 10.03 -19.90
C PRO A 30 -12.06 9.76 -19.95
N LEU A 31 -12.58 9.36 -21.12
CA LEU A 31 -14.00 9.04 -21.33
C LEU A 31 -14.25 7.54 -21.48
N ASP A 32 -13.26 6.69 -21.21
CA ASP A 32 -13.40 5.24 -21.31
C ASP A 32 -14.31 4.70 -20.20
N ARG A 33 -15.51 4.25 -20.59
CA ARG A 33 -16.56 3.83 -19.66
C ARG A 33 -16.16 2.59 -18.84
N ASP A 34 -15.31 1.73 -19.38
CA ASP A 34 -14.88 0.52 -18.71
C ASP A 34 -13.90 0.86 -17.57
N THR A 35 -12.97 1.77 -17.82
CA THR A 35 -12.08 2.34 -16.78
C THR A 35 -12.90 3.01 -15.67
N HIS A 36 -13.92 3.81 -16.01
CA HIS A 36 -14.81 4.42 -15.02
C HIS A 36 -15.58 3.38 -14.20
N THR A 37 -16.02 2.28 -14.82
CA THR A 37 -16.70 1.17 -14.13
C THR A 37 -15.77 0.48 -13.14
N ARG A 38 -14.55 0.12 -13.58
CA ARG A 38 -13.54 -0.53 -12.74
C ARG A 38 -13.13 0.35 -11.55
N ILE A 39 -13.01 1.67 -11.76
CA ILE A 39 -12.76 2.62 -10.67
C ILE A 39 -13.87 2.56 -9.64
N ARG A 40 -15.14 2.61 -10.08
CA ARG A 40 -16.28 2.54 -9.16
C ARG A 40 -16.27 1.23 -8.36
N GLU A 41 -16.05 0.10 -9.02
CA GLU A 41 -15.96 -1.21 -8.35
C GLU A 41 -14.84 -1.26 -7.30
N VAL A 42 -13.67 -0.71 -7.61
CA VAL A 42 -12.55 -0.63 -6.66
C VAL A 42 -12.90 0.24 -5.47
N LEU A 43 -13.52 1.40 -5.71
CA LEU A 43 -13.94 2.33 -4.66
C LEU A 43 -15.02 1.76 -3.74
N ASP A 44 -15.95 0.97 -4.30
CA ASP A 44 -17.02 0.32 -3.55
C ASP A 44 -16.59 -1.02 -2.92
N SER A 45 -15.37 -1.47 -3.18
CA SER A 45 -14.90 -2.78 -2.71
C SER A 45 -14.59 -2.78 -1.21
N ALA A 46 -14.90 -3.90 -0.55
CA ALA A 46 -14.41 -4.19 0.80
C ALA A 46 -12.87 -4.21 0.88
N GLY A 47 -12.20 -4.43 -0.27
CA GLY A 47 -10.75 -4.34 -0.36
C GLY A 47 -10.23 -2.93 -0.10
N LEU A 48 -10.91 -1.88 -0.59
CA LEU A 48 -10.48 -0.49 -0.33
C LEU A 48 -10.55 -0.18 1.16
N GLN A 49 -11.64 -0.59 1.82
CA GLN A 49 -11.78 -0.38 3.27
C GLN A 49 -10.66 -1.08 4.06
N ARG A 50 -10.26 -2.29 3.64
CA ARG A 50 -9.10 -2.98 4.24
C ARG A 50 -7.78 -2.26 3.97
N ALA A 51 -7.59 -1.72 2.76
CA ALA A 51 -6.38 -0.97 2.43
C ALA A 51 -6.28 0.34 3.24
N LEU A 52 -7.39 1.05 3.44
CA LEU A 52 -7.45 2.23 4.29
C LEU A 52 -7.14 1.88 5.76
N ALA A 53 -7.72 0.79 6.28
CA ALA A 53 -7.42 0.32 7.63
C ALA A 53 -5.93 -0.06 7.78
N ALA A 54 -5.35 -0.72 6.77
CA ALA A 54 -3.93 -1.03 6.73
C ALA A 54 -3.07 0.23 6.73
N LEU A 55 -3.42 1.27 5.96
CA LEU A 55 -2.69 2.54 5.97
C LEU A 55 -2.71 3.20 7.34
N VAL A 56 -3.88 3.26 8.00
CA VAL A 56 -4.00 3.78 9.37
C VAL A 56 -3.12 3.00 10.34
N ALA A 57 -3.09 1.67 10.23
CA ALA A 57 -2.23 0.83 11.07
C ALA A 57 -0.73 1.09 10.81
N LEU A 58 -0.34 1.32 9.56
CA LEU A 58 1.04 1.65 9.19
C LEU A 58 1.45 3.04 9.70
N GLU A 59 0.55 4.03 9.61
CA GLU A 59 0.78 5.39 10.11
C GLU A 59 0.86 5.45 11.63
N ALA A 60 0.13 4.58 12.33
CA ALA A 60 0.16 4.48 13.79
C ALA A 60 1.45 3.84 14.34
N ARG A 61 2.33 3.30 13.49
CA ARG A 61 3.58 2.68 13.94
C ARG A 61 4.50 3.71 14.59
N THR A 62 4.99 3.37 15.77
CA THR A 62 6.02 4.13 16.46
C THR A 62 7.33 4.13 15.67
N GLU A 63 8.20 5.11 15.92
CA GLU A 63 9.52 5.18 15.30
C GLU A 63 10.35 3.91 15.57
N SER A 64 10.25 3.34 16.77
CA SER A 64 10.94 2.09 17.13
C SER A 64 10.43 0.89 16.31
N GLU A 65 9.12 0.78 16.09
CA GLU A 65 8.54 -0.26 15.24
C GLU A 65 8.97 -0.09 13.77
N GLN A 66 9.02 1.16 13.29
CA GLN A 66 9.50 1.46 11.94
C GLN A 66 10.99 1.10 11.77
N LYS A 67 11.85 1.44 12.74
CA LYS A 67 13.28 1.07 12.73
C LYS A 67 13.48 -0.44 12.77
N ALA A 68 12.73 -1.14 13.63
CA ALA A 68 12.74 -2.60 13.69
C ALA A 68 12.30 -3.22 12.36
N ARG A 69 11.25 -2.66 11.73
CA ARG A 69 10.77 -3.11 10.43
C ARG A 69 11.80 -2.88 9.33
N ILE A 70 12.44 -1.70 9.27
CA ILE A 70 13.51 -1.40 8.33
C ILE A 70 14.67 -2.39 8.54
N ALA A 71 15.07 -2.64 9.78
CA ALA A 71 16.13 -3.58 10.10
C ALA A 71 15.82 -5.00 9.60
N LYS A 72 14.57 -5.45 9.77
CA LYS A 72 14.08 -6.73 9.25
C LYS A 72 14.10 -6.79 7.71
N LEU A 73 13.77 -5.70 7.03
CA LEU A 73 13.78 -5.61 5.57
C LEU A 73 15.22 -5.62 4.99
N VAL A 74 16.13 -4.85 5.60
CA VAL A 74 17.51 -4.69 5.12
C VAL A 74 18.49 -5.73 5.67
N GLY A 75 18.11 -6.50 6.68
CA GLY A 75 18.96 -7.50 7.33
C GLY A 75 20.03 -6.91 8.26
N HIS A 76 19.97 -5.61 8.57
CA HIS A 76 20.92 -4.89 9.43
C HIS A 76 20.19 -3.89 10.33
N THR A 77 20.62 -3.73 11.58
CA THR A 77 20.09 -2.70 12.48
C THR A 77 20.64 -1.32 12.14
N LEU A 78 19.79 -0.29 12.21
CA LEU A 78 20.18 1.10 12.01
C LEU A 78 21.13 1.53 13.14
N ARG A 79 22.29 2.10 12.81
CA ARG A 79 23.27 2.56 13.81
C ARG A 79 22.68 3.70 14.65
N GLY A 80 22.50 3.47 15.95
CA GLY A 80 22.05 4.48 16.90
C GLY A 80 21.35 3.91 18.14
N GLU A 81 20.89 2.67 18.09
CA GLU A 81 20.27 1.97 19.23
C GLU A 81 21.37 1.23 20.02
N ARG A 82 21.94 1.90 21.03
CA ARG A 82 22.71 1.29 22.12
C ARG A 82 22.06 1.67 23.44
#